data_AF-A0A8S8ZNQ4-F1
#
_entry.id   AF-A0A8S8ZNQ4-F1
#
_cell.length_a   1.000
_cell.length_b   1.000
_cell.length_c   1.000
_cell.angle_alpha   90.00
_cell.angle_beta   90.00
_cell.angle_gamma   90.00
#
_symmetry.space_group_name_H-M   'P 1'
#
loop_
_entity.id
_entity.type
_entity.pdbx_description
1 polymer ?
#
loop_
_entity_poly.entity_id
_entity_poly.type
_entity_poly.pdbx_seq_one_letter_code
_entity_poly.pdbx_strand_id
1 'polypeptide(L)'
;MGILLPRNDVLSVHPPPQTQHLSEHGSDWLWAATALFAFNTLVLFALKFKASRGERLWHYIWIVTNLVATLAYFAMAANLAWDVVSQRNQVRSHGPTRQIFWAKYVLWVVSFPAAILALGILSGVSWATIVFNIFLSWIWVIGYLVAAYVPSNYKWGFFAFAALAHMFLAFETLFRARRSANRVGINRDYMMLSGWTNLLWLLYPIAWGVSDGGNVIGVTKSMIFFGILDVVFITTLSYAFVFLSRRWDYNRLNIAFTQYGRVPIAGTYPEKHAATGHHSGVTAPHTTALAV
;
A
#
# COMPACT_ATOMS: atom_id res chain seq x y z
N MET A 1 25.74 -19.77 -34.75
CA MET A 1 24.99 -18.83 -33.90
C MET A 1 24.14 -19.66 -32.94
N GLY A 2 24.57 -19.77 -31.68
CA GLY A 2 23.72 -20.38 -30.65
C GLY A 2 22.58 -19.43 -30.34
N ILE A 3 21.37 -19.79 -30.74
CA ILE A 3 20.16 -19.18 -30.18
C ILE A 3 20.24 -19.46 -28.68
N LEU A 4 20.33 -18.40 -27.86
CA LEU A 4 20.15 -18.51 -26.42
C LEU A 4 18.73 -19.06 -26.21
N LEU A 5 18.60 -20.38 -26.06
CA LEU A 5 17.35 -20.98 -25.59
C LEU A 5 17.20 -20.51 -24.15
N PRO A 6 16.19 -19.68 -23.81
CA PRO A 6 15.91 -19.33 -22.43
C PRO A 6 15.31 -20.60 -21.82
N ARG A 7 16.16 -21.47 -21.28
CA ARG A 7 15.67 -22.64 -20.55
C ARG A 7 15.53 -22.21 -19.10
N ASN A 8 14.38 -21.61 -18.80
CA ASN A 8 13.98 -21.44 -17.41
C ASN A 8 13.75 -22.85 -16.83
N ASP A 9 14.70 -23.30 -16.01
CA ASP A 9 14.73 -24.62 -15.40
C ASP A 9 14.29 -24.58 -13.92
N VAL A 10 13.65 -23.48 -13.48
CA VAL A 10 13.22 -23.24 -12.10
C VAL A 10 12.45 -24.41 -11.52
N LEU A 11 11.51 -25.01 -12.26
CA LEU A 11 10.69 -26.12 -11.75
C LEU A 11 11.46 -27.43 -11.62
N SER A 12 12.64 -27.55 -12.25
CA SER A 12 13.55 -28.66 -12.04
C SER A 12 14.42 -28.49 -10.79
N VAL A 13 14.82 -27.25 -10.48
CA VAL A 13 15.61 -26.90 -9.30
C VAL A 13 14.74 -26.81 -8.04
N HIS A 14 13.54 -26.24 -8.17
CA HIS A 14 12.56 -26.05 -7.12
C HIS A 14 11.22 -26.70 -7.53
N PRO A 15 11.04 -28.01 -7.25
CA PRO A 15 9.88 -28.75 -7.70
C PRO A 15 8.54 -28.18 -7.18
N PRO A 16 7.52 -28.04 -8.05
CA PRO A 16 6.19 -27.57 -7.66
C PRO A 16 5.34 -28.68 -7.01
N PRO A 17 4.20 -28.35 -6.37
CA PRO A 17 3.25 -29.34 -5.89
C PRO A 17 2.50 -30.04 -7.04
N GLN A 18 2.00 -31.26 -6.79
CA GLN A 18 1.52 -32.17 -7.84
C GLN A 18 0.27 -31.72 -8.62
N THR A 19 -0.61 -30.91 -8.02
CA THR A 19 -1.98 -30.68 -8.55
C THR A 19 -2.12 -29.34 -9.26
N GLN A 20 -1.95 -28.24 -8.52
CA GLN A 20 -2.24 -26.89 -9.00
C GLN A 20 -1.08 -25.97 -8.65
N HIS A 21 -0.18 -25.80 -9.62
CA HIS A 21 1.07 -25.08 -9.44
C HIS A 21 1.33 -24.05 -10.54
N LEU A 22 2.37 -23.25 -10.31
CA LEU A 22 2.93 -22.29 -11.25
C LEU A 22 3.61 -23.01 -12.42
N SER A 23 3.15 -22.77 -13.64
CA SER A 23 3.81 -23.26 -14.86
C SER A 23 5.12 -22.52 -15.15
N GLU A 24 6.00 -23.11 -15.97
CA GLU A 24 7.27 -22.49 -16.41
C GLU A 24 7.03 -21.11 -17.05
N HIS A 25 6.06 -20.99 -17.96
CA HIS A 25 5.66 -19.70 -18.54
C HIS A 25 5.14 -18.67 -17.52
N GLY A 26 4.60 -19.15 -16.39
CA GLY A 26 4.20 -18.28 -15.29
C GLY A 26 5.41 -17.75 -14.54
N SER A 27 6.43 -18.60 -14.34
CA SER A 27 7.74 -18.19 -13.81
C SER A 27 8.43 -17.18 -14.74
N ASP A 28 8.41 -17.39 -16.08
CA ASP A 28 8.97 -16.44 -17.05
C ASP A 28 8.36 -15.03 -16.91
N TRP A 29 7.02 -14.97 -16.76
CA TRP A 29 6.33 -13.70 -16.50
C TRP A 29 6.78 -13.05 -15.19
N LEU A 30 6.93 -13.83 -14.12
CA LEU A 30 7.39 -13.31 -12.82
C LEU A 30 8.85 -12.85 -12.89
N TRP A 31 9.71 -13.49 -13.68
CA TRP A 31 11.07 -13.02 -13.97
C TRP A 31 11.06 -11.69 -14.70
N ALA A 32 10.20 -11.52 -15.70
CA ALA A 32 10.03 -10.25 -16.40
C ALA A 32 9.57 -9.13 -15.44
N ALA A 33 8.60 -9.41 -14.57
CA ALA A 33 8.17 -8.47 -13.54
C ALA A 33 9.30 -8.15 -12.53
N THR A 34 10.09 -9.15 -12.11
CA THR A 34 11.26 -8.98 -11.25
C THR A 34 12.27 -8.01 -11.87
N ALA A 35 12.62 -8.22 -13.14
CA ALA A 35 13.55 -7.38 -13.88
C ALA A 35 13.03 -5.94 -14.00
N LEU A 36 11.73 -5.76 -14.24
CA LEU A 36 11.10 -4.44 -14.31
C LEU A 36 11.18 -3.69 -12.96
N PHE A 37 10.85 -4.34 -11.84
CA PHE A 37 10.96 -3.71 -10.52
C PHE A 37 12.41 -3.39 -10.15
N ALA A 38 13.35 -4.27 -10.50
CA ALA A 38 14.78 -4.03 -10.30
C ALA A 38 15.25 -2.81 -11.11
N PHE A 39 14.86 -2.74 -12.38
CA PHE A 39 15.14 -1.60 -13.25
C PHE A 39 14.53 -0.30 -12.70
N ASN A 40 13.26 -0.31 -12.31
CA ASN A 40 12.59 0.84 -11.70
C ASN A 40 13.33 1.30 -10.43
N THR A 41 13.80 0.36 -9.59
CA THR A 41 14.59 0.69 -8.39
C THR A 41 15.85 1.44 -8.76
N LEU A 42 16.62 0.96 -9.75
CA LEU A 42 17.84 1.63 -10.22
C LEU A 42 17.55 3.02 -10.80
N VAL A 43 16.51 3.15 -11.62
CA VAL A 43 16.10 4.43 -12.22
C VAL A 43 15.71 5.43 -11.14
N LEU A 44 14.84 5.05 -10.19
CA LEU A 44 14.41 5.91 -9.09
C LEU A 44 15.58 6.31 -8.20
N PHE A 45 16.51 5.37 -7.93
CA PHE A 45 17.73 5.64 -7.17
C PHE A 45 18.65 6.64 -7.90
N ALA A 46 18.79 6.52 -9.21
CA ALA A 46 19.54 7.48 -10.02
C ALA A 46 18.86 8.87 -10.04
N LEU A 47 17.54 8.93 -10.20
CA LEU A 47 16.76 10.17 -10.21
C LEU A 47 16.84 10.93 -8.88
N LYS A 48 16.94 10.22 -7.76
CA LYS A 48 17.11 10.80 -6.41
C LYS A 48 18.30 11.77 -6.35
N PHE A 49 19.40 11.52 -7.06
CA PHE A 49 20.59 12.40 -7.00
C PHE A 49 20.32 13.78 -7.60
N LYS A 50 19.34 13.90 -8.51
CA LYS A 50 18.90 15.18 -9.10
C LYS A 50 17.79 15.86 -8.29
N ALA A 51 17.25 15.19 -7.27
CA ALA A 51 16.11 15.68 -6.49
C ALA A 51 16.53 16.65 -5.38
N SER A 52 15.77 17.72 -5.22
CA SER A 52 15.88 18.66 -4.11
C SER A 52 15.53 18.00 -2.77
N ARG A 53 15.90 18.62 -1.64
CA ARG A 53 15.77 17.98 -0.31
C ARG A 53 14.34 17.50 0.02
N GLY A 54 13.30 18.28 -0.34
CA GLY A 54 11.90 17.93 -0.09
C GLY A 54 11.36 16.83 -1.02
N GLU A 55 11.85 16.76 -2.27
CA GLU A 55 11.42 15.75 -3.26
C GLU A 55 11.96 14.35 -2.98
N ARG A 56 13.04 14.23 -2.20
CA ARG A 56 13.70 12.95 -1.88
C ARG A 56 12.81 11.98 -1.13
N LEU A 57 11.84 12.48 -0.34
CA LEU A 57 10.89 11.65 0.38
C LEU A 57 10.11 10.73 -0.57
N TRP A 58 9.61 11.27 -1.68
CA TRP A 58 8.87 10.50 -2.68
C TRP A 58 9.74 9.42 -3.31
N HIS A 59 11.00 9.73 -3.58
CA HIS A 59 11.96 8.76 -4.09
C HIS A 59 12.19 7.65 -3.06
N TYR A 60 12.36 7.95 -1.77
CA TYR A 60 12.57 6.93 -0.74
C TYR A 60 11.42 5.95 -0.62
N ILE A 61 10.18 6.45 -0.57
CA ILE A 61 8.98 5.60 -0.50
C ILE A 61 8.96 4.61 -1.67
N TRP A 62 9.17 5.11 -2.90
CA TRP A 62 9.06 4.30 -4.10
C TRP A 62 10.28 3.43 -4.39
N ILE A 63 11.49 3.83 -4.00
CA ILE A 63 12.70 2.98 -4.06
C ILE A 63 12.51 1.76 -3.14
N VAL A 64 12.10 1.97 -1.89
CA VAL A 64 11.87 0.87 -0.94
C VAL A 64 10.76 -0.05 -1.45
N THR A 65 9.67 0.52 -1.96
CA THR A 65 8.55 -0.26 -2.50
C THR A 65 8.97 -1.12 -3.71
N ASN A 66 9.70 -0.56 -4.67
CA ASN A 66 10.17 -1.32 -5.83
C ASN A 66 11.22 -2.37 -5.42
N LEU A 67 12.09 -2.09 -4.45
CA LEU A 67 13.07 -3.07 -3.97
C LEU A 67 12.40 -4.27 -3.30
N VAL A 68 11.38 -4.04 -2.46
CA VAL A 68 10.59 -5.13 -1.87
C VAL A 68 9.81 -5.88 -2.96
N ALA A 69 9.30 -5.19 -3.98
CA ALA A 69 8.67 -5.84 -5.13
C ALA A 69 9.66 -6.74 -5.88
N THR A 70 10.89 -6.27 -6.14
CA THR A 70 11.96 -7.10 -6.73
C THR A 70 12.20 -8.36 -5.92
N LEU A 71 12.33 -8.25 -4.58
CA LEU A 71 12.56 -9.40 -3.72
C LEU A 71 11.39 -10.40 -3.73
N ALA A 72 10.15 -9.91 -3.61
CA ALA A 72 8.96 -10.76 -3.60
C ALA A 72 8.77 -11.47 -4.96
N TYR A 73 8.91 -10.74 -6.07
CA TYR A 73 8.78 -11.31 -7.40
C TYR A 73 9.92 -12.26 -7.73
N PHE A 74 11.14 -11.98 -7.29
CA PHE A 74 12.26 -12.91 -7.42
C PHE A 74 11.96 -14.24 -6.74
N ALA A 75 11.48 -14.19 -5.48
CA ALA A 75 11.12 -15.40 -4.74
C ALA A 75 10.01 -16.18 -5.44
N MET A 76 8.94 -15.51 -5.89
CA MET A 76 7.85 -16.18 -6.61
C MET A 76 8.30 -16.73 -7.98
N ALA A 77 9.15 -15.99 -8.71
CA ALA A 77 9.69 -16.41 -10.01
C ALA A 77 10.58 -17.65 -9.87
N ALA A 78 11.37 -17.72 -8.80
CA ALA A 78 12.17 -18.89 -8.44
C ALA A 78 11.35 -20.06 -7.86
N ASN A 79 10.01 -19.97 -7.90
CA ASN A 79 9.10 -20.95 -7.29
C ASN A 79 9.40 -21.19 -5.80
N LEU A 80 9.66 -20.11 -5.05
CA LEU A 80 9.86 -20.10 -3.59
C LEU A 80 8.72 -19.35 -2.90
N ALA A 81 8.73 -19.36 -1.56
CA ALA A 81 7.80 -18.60 -0.72
C ALA A 81 6.31 -18.88 -1.01
N TRP A 82 6.00 -20.17 -1.14
CA TRP A 82 4.66 -20.70 -1.26
C TRP A 82 4.39 -21.84 -0.27
N ASP A 83 3.12 -22.14 -0.07
CA ASP A 83 2.66 -23.33 0.65
C ASP A 83 1.47 -23.97 -0.09
N VAL A 84 1.14 -25.22 0.25
CA VAL A 84 0.00 -25.96 -0.31
C VAL A 84 -1.19 -25.87 0.63
N VAL A 85 -2.30 -25.32 0.14
CA VAL A 85 -3.54 -25.22 0.91
C VAL A 85 -4.66 -26.00 0.23
N SER A 86 -5.32 -26.87 1.00
CA SER A 86 -6.50 -27.60 0.54
C SER A 86 -7.65 -26.65 0.20
N GLN A 87 -8.35 -26.92 -0.90
CA GLN A 87 -9.46 -26.10 -1.37
C GLN A 87 -10.79 -26.83 -1.17
N ARG A 88 -11.71 -26.22 -0.39
CA ARG A 88 -13.07 -26.76 -0.24
C ARG A 88 -13.86 -26.71 -1.54
N ASN A 89 -13.73 -25.62 -2.29
CA ASN A 89 -14.47 -25.41 -3.53
C ASN A 89 -13.56 -25.76 -4.72
N GLN A 90 -13.94 -26.79 -5.48
CA GLN A 90 -13.20 -27.25 -6.66
C GLN A 90 -13.90 -26.80 -7.93
N VAL A 91 -13.99 -25.49 -8.13
CA VAL A 91 -14.59 -24.95 -9.34
C VAL A 91 -13.70 -25.34 -10.53
N ARG A 92 -14.26 -26.09 -11.49
CA ARG A 92 -13.61 -26.54 -12.74
C ARG A 92 -12.45 -27.54 -12.56
N SER A 93 -12.50 -28.40 -11.54
CA SER A 93 -11.55 -29.53 -11.40
C SER A 93 -10.07 -29.15 -11.28
N HIS A 94 -9.76 -27.96 -10.74
CA HIS A 94 -8.38 -27.52 -10.50
C HIS A 94 -7.63 -28.25 -9.37
N GLY A 95 -8.13 -29.41 -8.94
CA GLY A 95 -7.53 -30.23 -7.88
C GLY A 95 -7.96 -29.87 -6.45
N PRO A 96 -7.69 -30.78 -5.49
CA PRO A 96 -8.06 -30.60 -4.08
C PRO A 96 -7.13 -29.67 -3.31
N THR A 97 -5.99 -29.31 -3.88
CA THR A 97 -4.94 -28.51 -3.23
C THR A 97 -4.41 -27.46 -4.20
N ARG A 98 -4.00 -26.32 -3.64
CA ARG A 98 -3.54 -25.15 -4.40
C ARG A 98 -2.24 -24.62 -3.85
N GLN A 99 -1.30 -24.30 -4.74
CA GLN A 99 -0.12 -23.51 -4.40
C GLN A 99 -0.50 -22.05 -4.11
N ILE A 100 -0.27 -21.61 -2.88
CA ILE A 100 -0.49 -20.24 -2.42
C ILE A 100 0.86 -19.58 -2.20
N PHE A 101 1.19 -18.58 -3.01
CA PHE A 101 2.39 -17.75 -2.82
C PHE A 101 2.12 -16.69 -1.76
N TRP A 102 2.68 -16.87 -0.55
CA TRP A 102 2.52 -15.91 0.54
C TRP A 102 3.37 -14.65 0.34
N ALA A 103 4.42 -14.72 -0.50
CA ALA A 103 5.30 -13.59 -0.81
C ALA A 103 4.56 -12.35 -1.36
N LYS A 104 3.51 -12.52 -2.18
CA LYS A 104 2.72 -11.38 -2.68
C LYS A 104 2.03 -10.59 -1.55
N TYR A 105 1.57 -11.28 -0.50
CA TYR A 105 0.96 -10.62 0.65
C TYR A 105 2.00 -9.82 1.44
N VAL A 106 3.23 -10.33 1.54
CA VAL A 106 4.35 -9.59 2.15
C VAL A 106 4.67 -8.32 1.37
N LEU A 107 4.64 -8.38 0.03
CA LEU A 107 4.73 -7.18 -0.81
C LEU A 107 3.61 -6.20 -0.47
N TRP A 108 2.35 -6.64 -0.40
CA TRP A 108 1.20 -5.76 -0.13
C TRP A 108 1.23 -5.13 1.26
N VAL A 109 1.79 -5.82 2.27
CA VAL A 109 2.04 -5.26 3.61
C VAL A 109 2.99 -4.05 3.56
N VAL A 110 3.82 -3.92 2.52
CA VAL A 110 4.71 -2.76 2.32
C VAL A 110 4.14 -1.77 1.30
N SER A 111 3.71 -2.25 0.13
CA SER A 111 3.32 -1.39 -0.99
C SER A 111 2.03 -0.62 -0.74
N PHE A 112 1.05 -1.20 -0.03
CA PHE A 112 -0.21 -0.50 0.27
C PHE A 112 0.02 0.61 1.31
N PRO A 113 0.70 0.36 2.45
CA PRO A 113 1.12 1.44 3.34
C PRO A 113 1.97 2.51 2.66
N ALA A 114 2.87 2.16 1.73
CA ALA A 114 3.64 3.13 0.98
C ALA A 114 2.77 4.09 0.16
N ALA A 115 1.76 3.57 -0.55
CA ALA A 115 0.80 4.38 -1.29
C ALA A 115 -0.07 5.25 -0.35
N ILE A 116 -0.49 4.71 0.80
CA ILE A 116 -1.25 5.44 1.82
C ILE A 116 -0.43 6.57 2.42
N LEU A 117 0.82 6.30 2.76
CA LEU A 117 1.75 7.30 3.28
C LEU A 117 1.94 8.42 2.24
N ALA A 118 2.14 8.06 0.98
CA ALA A 118 2.33 9.02 -0.09
C ALA A 118 1.08 9.91 -0.31
N LEU A 119 -0.11 9.31 -0.39
CA LEU A 119 -1.38 10.05 -0.51
C LEU A 119 -1.69 10.87 0.74
N GLY A 120 -1.38 10.34 1.91
CA GLY A 120 -1.61 10.99 3.21
C GLY A 120 -0.79 12.27 3.35
N ILE A 121 0.51 12.18 3.05
CA ILE A 121 1.41 13.34 3.05
C ILE A 121 0.96 14.34 1.99
N LEU A 122 0.61 13.88 0.78
CA LEU A 122 0.17 14.75 -0.30
C LEU A 122 -1.12 15.52 0.04
N SER A 123 -2.07 14.87 0.69
CA SER A 123 -3.34 15.51 1.08
C SER A 123 -3.21 16.41 2.31
N GLY A 124 -2.10 16.34 3.05
CA GLY A 124 -1.91 17.09 4.29
C GLY A 124 -2.84 16.62 5.42
N VAL A 125 -3.35 15.38 5.39
CA VAL A 125 -4.11 14.82 6.52
C VAL A 125 -3.19 14.60 7.73
N SER A 126 -3.78 14.50 8.91
CA SER A 126 -3.01 14.29 10.14
C SER A 126 -2.24 12.97 10.13
N TRP A 127 -1.10 12.91 10.82
CA TRP A 127 -0.34 11.66 11.00
C TRP A 127 -1.17 10.55 11.63
N ALA A 128 -2.06 10.89 12.57
CA ALA A 128 -2.99 9.93 13.15
C ALA A 128 -3.89 9.29 12.09
N THR A 129 -4.39 10.06 11.13
CA THR A 129 -5.16 9.57 9.99
C THR A 129 -4.33 8.68 9.07
N ILE A 130 -3.08 9.06 8.77
CA ILE A 130 -2.18 8.24 7.95
C ILE A 130 -1.93 6.88 8.62
N VAL A 131 -1.58 6.89 9.90
CA VAL A 131 -1.31 5.67 10.68
C VAL A 131 -2.56 4.80 10.77
N PHE A 132 -3.72 5.39 11.04
CA PHE A 132 -5.00 4.67 11.03
C PHE A 132 -5.26 3.99 9.68
N ASN A 133 -5.05 4.69 8.57
CA ASN A 133 -5.22 4.12 7.23
C ASN A 133 -4.23 2.99 6.94
N ILE A 134 -2.99 3.07 7.44
CA ILE A 134 -2.02 1.97 7.36
C ILE A 134 -2.52 0.73 8.13
N PHE A 135 -3.06 0.91 9.34
CA PHE A 135 -3.66 -0.21 10.07
C PHE A 135 -4.87 -0.82 9.34
N LEU A 136 -5.70 -0.01 8.69
CA LEU A 136 -6.79 -0.52 7.86
C LEU A 136 -6.28 -1.37 6.69
N SER A 137 -5.19 -0.96 6.02
CA SER A 137 -4.62 -1.76 4.94
C SER A 137 -3.96 -3.04 5.44
N TRP A 138 -3.38 -3.04 6.64
CA TRP A 138 -2.91 -4.27 7.26
C TRP A 138 -4.05 -5.23 7.61
N ILE A 139 -5.15 -4.75 8.20
CA ILE A 139 -6.33 -5.59 8.46
C ILE A 139 -6.83 -6.21 7.16
N TRP A 140 -6.87 -5.43 6.08
CA TRP A 140 -7.24 -5.93 4.76
C TRP A 140 -6.29 -7.01 4.25
N VAL A 141 -4.99 -6.72 4.13
CA VAL A 141 -4.00 -7.64 3.54
C VAL A 141 -3.80 -8.89 4.39
N ILE A 142 -3.65 -8.73 5.71
CA ILE A 142 -3.47 -9.85 6.64
C ILE A 142 -4.75 -10.69 6.68
N GLY A 143 -5.93 -10.08 6.65
CA GLY A 143 -7.19 -10.80 6.56
C GLY A 143 -7.28 -11.67 5.31
N TYR A 144 -6.82 -11.18 4.16
CA TYR A 144 -6.75 -11.98 2.92
C TYR A 144 -5.71 -13.09 2.98
N LEU A 145 -4.54 -12.83 3.60
CA LEU A 145 -3.54 -13.87 3.83
C LEU A 145 -4.11 -14.99 4.69
N VAL A 146 -4.69 -14.66 5.86
CA VAL A 146 -5.33 -15.64 6.75
C VAL A 146 -6.43 -16.40 6.00
N ALA A 147 -7.30 -15.69 5.25
CA ALA A 147 -8.34 -16.31 4.46
C ALA A 147 -7.80 -17.29 3.40
N ALA A 148 -6.66 -16.99 2.77
CA ALA A 148 -6.05 -17.86 1.76
C ALA A 148 -5.58 -19.21 2.34
N TYR A 149 -5.24 -19.23 3.63
CA TYR A 149 -4.82 -20.43 4.37
C TYR A 149 -5.96 -21.19 5.03
N VAL A 150 -7.20 -20.68 5.01
CA VAL A 150 -8.36 -21.39 5.55
C VAL A 150 -8.91 -22.37 4.51
N PRO A 151 -8.93 -23.69 4.74
CA PRO A 151 -9.43 -24.65 3.75
C PRO A 151 -10.94 -24.59 3.59
N SER A 152 -11.68 -24.28 4.67
CA SER A 152 -13.13 -24.28 4.73
C SER A 152 -13.76 -22.98 4.16
N ASN A 153 -15.10 -22.95 4.08
CA ASN A 153 -15.83 -21.74 3.65
C ASN A 153 -15.76 -20.59 4.67
N TYR A 154 -15.20 -20.79 5.86
CA TYR A 154 -14.95 -19.71 6.82
C TYR A 154 -14.00 -18.63 6.27
N LYS A 155 -13.22 -18.94 5.23
CA LYS A 155 -12.39 -17.95 4.52
C LYS A 155 -13.17 -16.72 4.06
N TRP A 156 -14.45 -16.88 3.71
CA TRP A 156 -15.30 -15.79 3.25
C TRP A 156 -15.68 -14.81 4.38
N GLY A 157 -15.68 -15.27 5.64
CA GLY A 157 -15.84 -14.37 6.79
C GLY A 157 -14.64 -13.44 6.93
N PHE A 158 -13.41 -14.00 6.87
CA PHE A 158 -12.18 -13.20 6.86
C PHE A 158 -12.12 -12.25 5.67
N PHE A 159 -12.52 -12.71 4.48
CA PHE A 159 -12.64 -11.87 3.30
C PHE A 159 -13.61 -10.70 3.53
N ALA A 160 -14.78 -10.92 4.14
CA ALA A 160 -15.75 -9.87 4.40
C ALA A 160 -15.22 -8.80 5.37
N PHE A 161 -14.56 -9.20 6.47
CA PHE A 161 -13.95 -8.25 7.40
C PHE A 161 -12.81 -7.44 6.74
N ALA A 162 -12.00 -8.11 5.94
CA ALA A 162 -10.93 -7.48 5.18
C ALA A 162 -11.46 -6.51 4.11
N ALA A 163 -12.56 -6.88 3.42
CA ALA A 163 -13.25 -6.03 2.47
C ALA A 163 -13.88 -4.79 3.15
N LEU A 164 -14.41 -4.94 4.37
CA LEU A 164 -14.91 -3.82 5.15
C LEU A 164 -13.79 -2.81 5.50
N ALA A 165 -12.62 -3.31 5.91
CA ALA A 165 -11.45 -2.46 6.16
C ALA A 165 -11.00 -1.73 4.89
N HIS A 166 -11.03 -2.40 3.73
CA HIS A 166 -10.80 -1.78 2.43
C HIS A 166 -11.83 -0.69 2.10
N MET A 167 -13.13 -0.91 2.39
CA MET A 167 -14.17 0.11 2.18
C MET A 167 -13.94 1.35 3.05
N PHE A 168 -13.53 1.18 4.32
CA PHE A 168 -13.18 2.30 5.19
C PHE A 168 -11.97 3.06 4.65
N LEU A 169 -10.94 2.35 4.17
CA LEU A 169 -9.77 2.96 3.56
C LEU A 169 -10.12 3.74 2.28
N ALA A 170 -10.99 3.19 1.43
CA ALA A 170 -11.48 3.86 0.24
C ALA A 170 -12.27 5.14 0.59
N PHE A 171 -13.10 5.08 1.63
CA PHE A 171 -13.83 6.25 2.12
C PHE A 171 -12.88 7.34 2.65
N GLU A 172 -11.87 6.98 3.45
CA GLU A 172 -10.87 7.90 3.98
C GLU A 172 -10.08 8.59 2.86
N THR A 173 -9.62 7.83 1.87
CA THR A 173 -8.80 8.35 0.76
C THR A 173 -9.59 9.14 -0.29
N LEU A 174 -10.84 8.77 -0.60
CA LEU A 174 -11.63 9.46 -1.63
C LEU A 174 -12.40 10.69 -1.10
N PHE A 175 -12.79 10.69 0.16
CA PHE A 175 -13.64 11.75 0.72
C PHE A 175 -12.90 12.62 1.74
N ARG A 176 -12.35 12.04 2.81
CA ARG A 176 -11.76 12.82 3.91
C ARG A 176 -10.44 13.45 3.50
N ALA A 177 -9.54 12.68 2.93
CA ALA A 177 -8.26 13.18 2.45
C ALA A 177 -8.42 14.14 1.25
N ARG A 178 -9.43 13.95 0.40
CA ARG A 178 -9.79 14.94 -0.63
C ARG A 178 -10.14 16.31 -0.04
N ARG A 179 -10.95 16.36 1.02
CA ARG A 179 -11.30 17.64 1.68
C ARG A 179 -10.05 18.33 2.22
N SER A 180 -9.07 17.58 2.73
CA SER A 180 -7.78 18.11 3.15
C SER A 180 -6.97 18.63 1.96
N ALA A 181 -6.86 17.85 0.88
CA ALA A 181 -6.16 18.23 -0.35
C ALA A 181 -6.71 19.52 -0.99
N ASN A 182 -8.02 19.76 -0.89
CA ASN A 182 -8.65 21.01 -1.31
C ASN A 182 -8.12 22.23 -0.53
N ARG A 183 -7.91 22.10 0.78
CA ARG A 183 -7.43 23.20 1.65
C ARG A 183 -6.00 23.62 1.32
N VAL A 184 -5.15 22.67 0.94
CA VAL A 184 -3.75 22.91 0.53
C VAL A 184 -3.61 23.25 -0.96
N GLY A 185 -4.71 23.23 -1.73
CA GLY A 185 -4.73 23.63 -3.14
C GLY A 185 -4.19 22.57 -4.12
N ILE A 186 -4.15 21.29 -3.74
CA ILE A 186 -3.58 20.19 -4.56
C ILE A 186 -4.60 19.15 -5.03
N ASN A 187 -5.89 19.47 -4.93
CA ASN A 187 -6.98 18.54 -5.17
C ASN A 187 -6.95 17.85 -6.53
N ARG A 188 -6.53 18.52 -7.61
CA ARG A 188 -6.48 17.89 -8.95
C ARG A 188 -5.53 16.70 -8.97
N ASP A 189 -4.28 16.93 -8.59
CA ASP A 189 -3.24 15.91 -8.61
C ASP A 189 -3.54 14.82 -7.57
N TYR A 190 -4.05 15.23 -6.39
CA TYR A 190 -4.51 14.29 -5.36
C TYR A 190 -5.63 13.37 -5.85
N MET A 191 -6.68 13.91 -6.47
CA MET A 191 -7.82 13.11 -6.95
C MET A 191 -7.41 12.17 -8.09
N MET A 192 -6.50 12.61 -8.96
CA MET A 192 -5.95 11.75 -10.00
C MET A 192 -5.23 10.54 -9.40
N LEU A 193 -4.32 10.77 -8.43
CA LEU A 193 -3.55 9.72 -7.77
C LEU A 193 -4.42 8.82 -6.88
N SER A 194 -5.30 9.41 -6.06
CA SER A 194 -6.20 8.69 -5.16
C SER A 194 -7.25 7.88 -5.93
N GLY A 195 -7.81 8.46 -6.99
CA GLY A 195 -8.75 7.77 -7.88
C GLY A 195 -8.11 6.58 -8.58
N TRP A 196 -6.91 6.77 -9.15
CA TRP A 196 -6.15 5.69 -9.77
C TRP A 196 -5.78 4.57 -8.79
N THR A 197 -5.34 4.93 -7.58
CA THR A 197 -5.02 4.00 -6.50
C THR A 197 -6.25 3.16 -6.13
N ASN A 198 -7.40 3.81 -5.88
CA ASN A 198 -8.63 3.11 -5.49
C ASN A 198 -9.22 2.25 -6.61
N LEU A 199 -9.11 2.69 -7.87
CA LEU A 199 -9.52 1.89 -9.03
C LEU A 199 -8.75 0.57 -9.08
N LEU A 200 -7.42 0.63 -8.94
CA LEU A 200 -6.58 -0.57 -8.93
C LEU A 200 -6.83 -1.43 -7.69
N TRP A 201 -6.96 -0.82 -6.50
CA TRP A 201 -7.28 -1.53 -5.27
C TRP A 201 -8.61 -2.27 -5.34
N LEU A 202 -9.62 -1.77 -6.06
CA LEU A 202 -10.88 -2.49 -6.29
C LEU A 202 -10.68 -3.82 -7.04
N LEU A 203 -9.63 -3.93 -7.86
CA LEU A 203 -9.35 -5.16 -8.62
C LEU A 203 -8.68 -6.25 -7.77
N TYR A 204 -8.01 -5.92 -6.66
CA TYR A 204 -7.36 -6.92 -5.78
C TYR A 204 -8.36 -7.86 -5.09
N PRO A 205 -9.48 -7.40 -4.49
CA PRO A 205 -10.53 -8.26 -3.96
C PRO A 205 -11.13 -9.18 -5.01
N ILE A 206 -11.31 -8.67 -6.23
CA ILE A 206 -11.87 -9.45 -7.34
C ILE A 206 -10.87 -10.55 -7.73
N ALA A 207 -9.60 -10.17 -7.95
CA ALA A 207 -8.53 -11.11 -8.25
C ALA A 207 -8.41 -12.18 -7.17
N TRP A 208 -8.45 -11.80 -5.89
CA TRP A 208 -8.41 -12.73 -4.76
C TRP A 208 -9.62 -13.67 -4.74
N GLY A 209 -10.83 -13.12 -4.91
CA GLY A 209 -12.08 -13.88 -4.89
C GLY A 209 -12.14 -14.95 -5.97
N VAL A 210 -11.65 -14.66 -7.19
CA VAL A 210 -11.61 -15.64 -8.29
C VAL A 210 -10.43 -16.59 -8.22
N SER A 211 -9.39 -16.29 -7.43
CA SER A 211 -8.16 -17.10 -7.32
C SER A 211 -8.04 -17.81 -5.97
N ASP A 212 -7.34 -17.22 -5.00
CA ASP A 212 -7.00 -17.85 -3.72
C ASP A 212 -8.24 -18.16 -2.85
N GLY A 213 -9.31 -17.38 -3.01
CA GLY A 213 -10.58 -17.64 -2.33
C GLY A 213 -11.42 -18.71 -3.03
N GLY A 214 -11.91 -18.39 -4.23
CA GLY A 214 -12.90 -19.19 -4.96
C GLY A 214 -12.32 -20.30 -5.86
N ASN A 215 -11.00 -20.35 -6.03
CA ASN A 215 -10.30 -21.32 -6.87
C ASN A 215 -10.87 -21.47 -8.29
N VAL A 216 -11.33 -20.36 -8.89
CA VAL A 216 -11.95 -20.34 -10.23
C VAL A 216 -10.88 -20.30 -11.33
N ILE A 217 -9.78 -19.60 -11.09
CA ILE A 217 -8.63 -19.51 -12.00
C ILE A 217 -7.40 -20.25 -11.44
N GLY A 218 -6.66 -20.92 -12.32
CA GLY A 218 -5.41 -21.60 -11.99
C GLY A 218 -4.31 -20.69 -11.41
N VAL A 219 -3.30 -21.30 -10.79
CA VAL A 219 -2.19 -20.59 -10.11
C VAL A 219 -1.45 -19.66 -11.07
N THR A 220 -1.02 -20.12 -12.24
CA THR A 220 -0.39 -19.27 -13.27
C THR A 220 -1.24 -18.06 -13.63
N LYS A 221 -2.53 -18.27 -13.92
CA LYS A 221 -3.44 -17.16 -14.29
C LYS A 221 -3.60 -16.16 -13.15
N SER A 222 -3.63 -16.64 -11.90
CA SER A 222 -3.67 -15.75 -10.74
C SER A 222 -2.37 -14.94 -10.57
N MET A 223 -1.21 -15.54 -10.79
CA MET A 223 0.09 -14.85 -10.72
C MET A 223 0.24 -13.81 -11.83
N ILE A 224 -0.29 -14.09 -13.03
CA ILE A 224 -0.36 -13.10 -14.11
C ILE A 224 -1.27 -11.94 -13.72
N PHE A 225 -2.47 -12.23 -13.20
CA PHE A 225 -3.43 -11.19 -12.81
C PHE A 225 -2.84 -10.27 -11.71
N PHE A 226 -2.38 -10.83 -10.60
CA PHE A 226 -1.73 -10.01 -9.56
C PHE A 226 -0.46 -9.33 -10.07
N GLY A 227 0.34 -10.03 -10.88
CA GLY A 227 1.49 -9.49 -11.63
C GLY A 227 1.18 -8.18 -12.35
N ILE A 228 0.15 -8.18 -13.18
CA ILE A 228 -0.26 -6.99 -13.93
C ILE A 228 -0.72 -5.88 -12.98
N LEU A 229 -1.51 -6.23 -11.96
CA LEU A 229 -2.00 -5.25 -10.98
C LEU A 229 -0.85 -4.58 -10.22
N ASP A 230 0.11 -5.35 -9.70
CA ASP A 230 1.25 -4.85 -8.94
C ASP A 230 2.19 -4.03 -9.84
N VAL A 231 2.48 -4.50 -11.06
CA VAL A 231 3.31 -3.77 -12.03
C VAL A 231 2.68 -2.43 -12.36
N VAL A 232 1.39 -2.41 -12.73
CA VAL A 232 0.69 -1.17 -13.06
C VAL A 232 0.63 -0.27 -11.83
N PHE A 233 0.22 -0.78 -10.67
CA PHE A 233 0.08 -0.02 -9.44
C PHE A 233 1.39 0.64 -8.99
N ILE A 234 2.43 -0.17 -8.76
CA ILE A 234 3.70 0.31 -8.20
C ILE A 234 4.41 1.20 -9.22
N THR A 235 4.49 0.80 -10.49
CA THR A 235 5.21 1.56 -11.52
C THR A 235 4.55 2.91 -11.76
N THR A 236 3.23 2.93 -11.99
CA THR A 236 2.53 4.19 -12.31
C THR A 236 2.57 5.16 -11.14
N LEU A 237 2.34 4.70 -9.91
CA LEU A 237 2.41 5.57 -8.74
C LEU A 237 3.84 6.06 -8.48
N SER A 238 4.85 5.18 -8.63
CA SER A 238 6.26 5.57 -8.46
C SER A 238 6.64 6.76 -9.33
N TYR A 239 6.38 6.65 -10.63
CA TYR A 239 6.72 7.71 -11.57
C TYR A 239 5.79 8.91 -11.43
N ALA A 240 4.49 8.71 -11.24
CA ALA A 240 3.54 9.81 -11.09
C ALA A 240 3.88 10.70 -9.89
N PHE A 241 4.16 10.12 -8.72
CA PHE A 241 4.58 10.89 -7.55
C PHE A 241 5.92 11.60 -7.80
N VAL A 242 6.94 10.91 -8.32
CA VAL A 242 8.26 11.52 -8.57
C VAL A 242 8.16 12.69 -9.55
N PHE A 243 7.41 12.56 -10.65
CA PHE A 243 7.31 13.62 -11.65
C PHE A 243 6.36 14.76 -11.24
N LEU A 244 5.21 14.46 -10.64
CA LEU A 244 4.27 15.49 -10.19
C LEU A 244 4.83 16.28 -9.00
N SER A 245 5.63 15.64 -8.14
CA SER A 245 6.23 16.29 -6.98
C SER A 245 7.13 17.48 -7.30
N ARG A 246 7.61 17.58 -8.54
CA ARG A 246 8.37 18.75 -9.04
C ARG A 246 7.54 20.02 -9.17
N ARG A 247 6.20 19.88 -9.22
CA ARG A 247 5.25 20.99 -9.40
C ARG A 247 4.58 21.41 -8.10
N TRP A 248 4.83 20.71 -7.00
CA TRP A 248 4.13 20.91 -5.74
C TRP A 248 4.82 21.96 -4.87
N ASP A 249 4.01 22.79 -4.21
CA ASP A 249 4.50 23.79 -3.25
C ASP A 249 4.64 23.15 -1.87
N TYR A 250 5.88 22.80 -1.53
CA TYR A 250 6.24 22.15 -0.25
C TYR A 250 5.96 23.03 0.98
N ASN A 251 5.90 24.35 0.83
CA ASN A 251 5.55 25.25 1.92
C ASN A 251 4.06 25.16 2.25
N ARG A 252 3.20 25.11 1.22
CA ARG A 252 1.75 24.92 1.38
C ARG A 252 1.40 23.54 1.92
N LEU A 253 2.18 22.52 1.58
CA LEU A 253 2.01 21.16 2.08
C LEU A 253 2.53 20.97 3.52
N ASN A 254 3.21 21.97 4.08
CA ASN A 254 3.80 21.93 5.42
C ASN A 254 4.73 20.70 5.66
N ILE A 255 5.46 20.27 4.61
CA ILE A 255 6.38 19.11 4.65
C ILE A 255 7.77 19.52 5.20
N ALA A 256 7.86 20.69 5.86
CA ALA A 256 9.10 21.27 6.38
C ALA A 256 9.83 20.37 7.40
N PHE A 257 9.10 19.45 8.07
CA PHE A 257 9.68 18.47 9.01
C PHE A 257 10.65 17.48 8.35
N THR A 258 10.68 17.39 7.02
CA THR A 258 11.62 16.54 6.26
C THR A 258 12.96 17.22 5.97
N GLN A 259 13.03 18.54 6.07
CA GLN A 259 14.20 19.32 5.64
C GLN A 259 15.21 19.59 6.75
N TYR A 260 14.76 19.68 8.01
CA TYR A 260 15.58 20.12 9.13
C TYR A 260 15.98 19.01 10.11
N GLY A 261 15.49 17.77 9.95
CA GLY A 261 15.54 16.82 11.06
C GLY A 261 14.75 17.35 12.27
N ARG A 262 14.64 16.57 13.35
CA ARG A 262 13.97 17.02 14.57
C ARG A 262 14.81 18.11 15.27
N VAL A 263 14.80 19.34 14.77
CA VAL A 263 15.17 20.51 15.56
C VAL A 263 13.86 21.03 16.14
N PRO A 264 13.64 20.93 17.46
CA PRO A 264 12.44 21.44 18.08
C PRO A 264 12.54 22.96 18.06
N ILE A 265 11.85 23.62 17.13
CA ILE A 265 11.36 24.96 17.47
C ILE A 265 10.27 24.71 18.49
N ALA A 266 10.56 25.01 19.75
CA ALA A 266 9.63 24.91 20.86
C ALA A 266 8.43 25.82 20.58
N GLY A 267 7.44 25.29 19.86
CA GLY A 267 6.13 25.91 19.68
C GLY A 267 5.19 25.32 20.71
N THR A 268 4.64 26.17 21.57
CA THR A 268 3.52 25.82 22.45
C THR A 268 2.38 25.25 21.62
N TYR A 269 2.13 23.96 21.80
CA TYR A 269 0.94 23.31 21.27
C TYR A 269 -0.27 23.81 22.06
N PRO A 270 -1.36 24.27 21.41
CA PRO A 270 -2.59 24.54 22.12
C PRO A 270 -3.14 23.21 22.62
N GLU A 271 -2.95 22.94 23.91
CA GLU A 271 -3.63 21.84 24.56
C GLU A 271 -5.14 22.07 24.50
N LYS A 272 -5.82 20.99 24.13
CA LYS A 272 -7.27 20.80 24.13
C LYS A 272 -7.91 21.51 25.33
N HIS A 273 -8.77 22.49 25.06
CA HIS A 273 -9.59 23.15 26.08
C HIS A 273 -10.27 22.09 26.97
N ALA A 274 -9.86 22.03 28.23
CA ALA A 274 -10.61 21.38 29.27
C ALA A 274 -11.83 22.25 29.57
N ALA A 275 -13.01 21.80 29.13
CA ALA A 275 -14.26 22.25 29.72
C ALA A 275 -14.50 21.40 30.97
N THR A 276 -14.40 22.00 32.17
CA THR A 276 -15.40 21.99 33.24
C THR A 276 -14.78 22.38 34.59
N GLY A 277 -15.47 23.30 35.29
CA GLY A 277 -15.11 23.72 36.63
C GLY A 277 -15.88 24.98 37.02
N HIS A 278 -17.20 24.87 37.16
CA HIS A 278 -18.00 25.85 37.91
C HIS A 278 -17.45 25.98 39.33
N HIS A 279 -17.11 27.19 39.76
CA HIS A 279 -17.23 27.57 41.17
C HIS A 279 -17.67 29.03 41.30
N SER A 280 -18.74 29.17 42.06
CA SER A 280 -19.51 30.37 42.36
C SER A 280 -18.82 31.27 43.39
N GLY A 281 -19.07 32.58 43.25
CA GLY A 281 -19.10 33.55 44.36
C GLY A 281 -17.77 34.19 44.74
N VAL A 282 -17.68 35.52 44.67
CA VAL A 282 -17.89 36.45 45.81
C VAL A 282 -17.84 37.91 45.31
N THR A 283 -18.88 38.66 45.66
CA THR A 283 -19.06 40.14 45.64
C THR A 283 -17.95 40.84 46.45
N ALA A 284 -17.33 41.98 46.11
CA ALA A 284 -17.80 43.35 45.87
C ALA A 284 -16.55 44.23 45.55
N PRO A 285 -16.67 45.52 45.18
CA PRO A 285 -16.53 46.52 46.24
C PRO A 285 -17.43 47.75 46.07
N HIS A 286 -17.93 48.23 47.21
CA HIS A 286 -18.64 49.48 47.35
C HIS A 286 -17.70 50.57 47.92
N THR A 287 -17.61 51.67 47.16
CA THR A 287 -17.60 53.08 47.60
C THR A 287 -16.41 53.69 48.40
N THR A 288 -15.76 54.66 47.73
CA THR A 288 -15.43 56.06 48.14
C THR A 288 -14.80 56.37 49.51
N ALA A 289 -13.65 57.06 49.51
CA ALA A 289 -13.51 58.52 49.76
C ALA A 289 -12.14 58.91 50.37
N LEU A 290 -11.49 59.89 49.71
CA LEU A 290 -10.80 61.10 50.20
C LEU A 290 -9.98 61.13 51.51
N ALA A 291 -8.77 61.70 51.33
CA ALA A 291 -8.14 62.80 52.08
C ALA A 291 -7.02 62.53 53.10
N VAL A 292 -5.96 63.32 52.86
CA VAL A 292 -4.73 63.66 53.62
C VAL A 292 -3.60 62.64 53.57
#